data_AF-A0A9P6E0W5-F1
#
_entry.id   AF-A0A9P6E0W5-F1
#
_cell.length_a   1.000
_cell.length_b   1.000
_cell.length_c   1.000
_cell.angle_alpha   90.00
_cell.angle_beta   90.00
_cell.angle_gamma   90.00
#
_symmetry.space_group_name_H-M   'P 1'
#
loop_
_entity.id
_entity.type
_entity.pdbx_description
1 polymer ?
#
loop_
_entity_poly.entity_id
_entity_poly.type
_entity_poly.pdbx_seq_one_letter_code
_entity_poly.pdbx_strand_id
1 'polypeptide(L)'
;VVCTIQALLHYIYMAQFPLQSELTLHKMAALLDTIHQNKQVFIKNGSCSDMDHLRIPKLYSLPCSIENAHFNGVSTNFTTKTAEYLHISMCKDLYNATNHHQYDIQMLHLLDMHKKIHFHSAYVSW
;
A
#
# COMPACT_ATOMS: atom_id res chain seq x y z
N VAL A 1 20.58 -7.26 -17.60
CA VAL A 1 19.22 -7.81 -17.42
C VAL A 1 19.07 -8.50 -16.07
N VAL A 2 19.86 -9.54 -15.78
CA VAL A 2 19.76 -10.31 -14.52
C VAL A 2 19.89 -9.42 -13.28
N CYS A 3 20.91 -8.54 -13.24
CA CYS A 3 21.11 -7.62 -12.11
C CYS A 3 19.91 -6.67 -11.90
N THR A 4 19.26 -6.21 -12.97
CA THR A 4 18.09 -5.33 -12.89
C THR A 4 16.88 -6.06 -12.33
N ILE A 5 16.66 -7.31 -12.75
CA ILE A 5 15.56 -8.15 -12.25
C ILE A 5 15.81 -8.51 -10.78
N GLN A 6 17.04 -8.87 -10.41
CA GLN A 6 17.43 -9.14 -9.03
C GLN A 6 17.22 -7.90 -8.15
N ALA A 7 17.64 -6.72 -8.60
CA ALA A 7 17.44 -5.48 -7.86
C ALA A 7 15.94 -5.16 -7.67
N LEU A 8 15.12 -5.37 -8.71
CA LEU A 8 13.67 -5.21 -8.62
C LEU A 8 13.03 -6.20 -7.64
N LEU A 9 13.42 -7.47 -7.69
CA LEU A 9 12.92 -8.49 -6.76
C LEU A 9 13.31 -8.16 -5.33
N HIS A 10 14.58 -7.84 -5.08
CA HIS A 10 15.06 -7.42 -3.76
C HIS A 10 14.27 -6.22 -3.24
N TYR A 11 14.03 -5.23 -4.11
CA TYR A 11 13.23 -4.06 -3.76
C TYR A 11 11.81 -4.45 -3.33
N ILE A 12 11.12 -5.29 -4.12
CA ILE A 12 9.75 -5.73 -3.83
C ILE A 12 9.69 -6.49 -2.50
N TYR A 13 10.64 -7.40 -2.24
CA TYR A 13 10.69 -8.12 -0.97
C TYR A 13 10.96 -7.21 0.22
N MET A 14 11.87 -6.24 0.09
CA MET A 14 12.15 -5.27 1.15
C MET A 14 10.95 -4.34 1.42
N ALA A 15 10.22 -3.94 0.38
CA ALA A 15 9.01 -3.14 0.51
C ALA A 15 7.89 -3.83 1.31
N GLN A 16 7.92 -5.17 1.38
CA GLN A 16 6.95 -5.99 2.12
C GLN A 16 7.34 -6.21 3.59
N PHE A 17 8.49 -5.71 4.04
CA PHE A 17 8.90 -5.89 5.43
C PHE A 17 7.93 -5.20 6.39
N PRO A 18 7.50 -5.87 7.48
CA PRO A 18 6.53 -5.32 8.43
C PRO A 18 7.07 -4.12 9.21
N LEU A 19 8.39 -3.98 9.27
CA LEU A 19 9.10 -2.88 9.88
C LEU A 19 10.22 -2.45 8.94
N GLN A 20 10.30 -1.15 8.66
CA GLN A 20 11.39 -0.56 7.90
C GLN A 20 12.17 0.40 8.78
N SER A 21 13.48 0.31 8.69
CA SER A 21 14.42 1.23 9.32
C SER A 21 15.03 2.17 8.27
N GLU A 22 15.61 3.28 8.72
CA GLU A 22 16.48 4.17 7.93
C GLU A 22 17.46 3.39 7.03
N LEU A 23 18.13 2.37 7.58
CA LEU A 23 19.06 1.51 6.84
C LEU A 23 18.35 0.74 5.70
N THR A 24 17.14 0.28 5.95
CA THR A 24 16.33 -0.47 4.97
C THR A 24 15.91 0.46 3.82
N LEU A 25 15.48 1.68 4.14
CA LEU A 25 15.11 2.71 3.17
C LEU A 25 16.31 3.12 2.30
N HIS A 26 17.49 3.32 2.89
CA HIS A 26 18.71 3.59 2.14
C HIS A 26 19.09 2.46 1.17
N LYS A 27 18.94 1.20 1.61
CA LYS A 27 19.14 0.04 0.73
C LYS A 27 18.14 -0.01 -0.42
N MET A 28 16.87 0.30 -0.15
CA MET A 28 15.83 0.39 -1.18
C MET A 28 16.13 1.48 -2.21
N ALA A 29 16.63 2.65 -1.77
CA ALA A 29 17.06 3.72 -2.66
C ALA A 29 18.22 3.27 -3.58
N ALA A 30 19.24 2.61 -3.04
CA ALA A 30 20.36 2.08 -3.83
C ALA A 30 19.92 1.02 -4.86
N LEU A 31 18.95 0.18 -4.51
CA LEU A 31 18.34 -0.78 -5.45
C LEU A 31 17.58 -0.05 -6.56
N LEU A 32 16.85 1.02 -6.22
CA LEU A 32 16.12 1.84 -7.18
C LEU A 32 17.07 2.52 -8.19
N ASP A 33 18.22 3.02 -7.74
CA ASP A 33 19.28 3.55 -8.60
C ASP A 33 19.82 2.48 -9.55
N THR A 34 20.08 1.28 -9.03
CA THR A 34 20.53 0.14 -9.84
C THR A 34 19.51 -0.24 -10.92
N ILE A 35 18.21 -0.19 -10.58
CA ILE A 35 17.12 -0.42 -11.54
C ILE A 35 17.13 0.69 -12.60
N HIS A 36 17.22 1.96 -12.19
CA HIS A 36 17.19 3.09 -13.11
C HIS A 36 18.38 3.15 -14.06
N GLN A 37 19.57 2.78 -13.61
CA GLN A 37 20.77 2.69 -14.46
C GLN A 37 20.65 1.60 -15.51
N ASN A 38 20.05 0.45 -15.15
CA ASN A 38 20.02 -0.72 -16.02
C ASN A 38 18.69 -0.93 -16.77
N LYS A 39 17.68 -0.09 -16.55
CA LYS A 39 16.34 -0.25 -17.17
C LYS A 39 16.38 -0.20 -18.70
N GLN A 40 17.30 0.59 -19.27
CA GLN A 40 17.43 0.74 -20.73
C GLN A 40 17.69 -0.58 -21.47
N VAL A 41 18.25 -1.58 -20.78
CA VAL A 41 18.50 -2.89 -21.38
C VAL A 41 17.20 -3.60 -21.76
N PHE A 42 16.09 -3.38 -21.05
CA PHE A 42 14.80 -3.99 -21.40
C PHE A 42 14.21 -3.41 -22.70
N ILE A 43 14.45 -2.14 -22.98
CA ILE A 43 14.03 -1.49 -24.22
C ILE A 43 14.88 -2.02 -25.38
N LYS A 44 16.21 -2.05 -25.21
CA LYS A 44 17.15 -2.56 -26.22
C LYS A 44 16.91 -4.03 -26.57
N ASN A 45 16.48 -4.85 -25.61
CA ASN A 45 16.21 -6.27 -25.83
C ASN A 45 14.81 -6.55 -26.42
N GLY A 46 14.03 -5.52 -26.76
CA GLY A 46 12.68 -5.69 -27.32
C GLY A 46 11.68 -6.31 -26.35
N SER A 47 11.95 -6.26 -25.03
CA SER A 47 11.03 -6.81 -24.02
C SER A 47 9.71 -6.03 -23.91
N CYS A 48 9.66 -4.82 -24.48
CA CYS A 48 8.43 -4.07 -24.75
C CYS A 48 8.27 -3.96 -26.27
N SER A 49 7.48 -4.86 -26.85
CA SER A 49 7.30 -4.99 -28.30
C SER A 49 6.73 -3.71 -28.95
N ASP A 50 5.94 -2.95 -28.20
CA ASP A 50 5.22 -1.77 -28.68
C ASP A 50 5.63 -0.46 -27.98
N MET A 51 6.62 -0.47 -27.08
CA MET A 51 6.99 0.74 -26.31
C MET A 51 8.48 1.01 -26.26
N ASP A 52 8.87 2.20 -26.75
CA ASP A 52 10.22 2.77 -26.64
C ASP A 52 10.56 3.27 -25.21
N HIS A 53 9.71 2.98 -24.24
CA HIS A 53 9.83 3.49 -22.88
C HIS A 53 9.35 2.49 -21.81
N LEU A 54 9.88 2.64 -20.60
CA LEU A 54 9.48 1.86 -19.42
C LEU A 54 8.57 2.66 -18.46
N ARG A 55 7.63 3.45 -19.02
CA ARG A 55 6.64 4.19 -18.23
C ARG A 55 5.49 3.28 -17.80
N ILE A 56 5.80 2.25 -17.02
CA ILE A 56 4.80 1.38 -16.40
C ILE A 56 4.35 2.06 -15.11
N PRO A 57 3.06 2.39 -14.93
CA PRO A 57 2.57 3.10 -13.74
C PRO A 57 2.99 2.44 -12.42
N LYS A 58 2.99 1.10 -12.38
CA LYS A 58 3.42 0.29 -11.22
C LYS A 58 4.90 0.44 -10.86
N LEU A 59 5.77 0.75 -11.83
CA LEU A 59 7.19 1.01 -11.56
C LEU A 59 7.40 2.45 -11.10
N TYR A 60 6.54 3.37 -11.52
CA TYR A 60 6.59 4.77 -11.11
C TYR A 60 6.18 4.98 -9.64
N SER A 61 5.41 4.07 -9.06
CA SER A 61 5.04 4.13 -7.64
C SER A 61 6.15 3.67 -6.69
N LEU A 62 7.25 3.08 -7.18
CA LEU A 62 8.33 2.58 -6.32
C LEU A 62 8.96 3.71 -5.48
N PRO A 63 9.45 4.83 -6.04
CA PRO A 63 10.04 5.91 -5.23
C PRO A 63 9.08 6.43 -4.15
N CYS A 64 7.80 6.60 -4.50
CA CYS A 64 6.76 7.04 -3.57
C CYS A 64 6.57 6.07 -2.39
N SER A 65 6.88 4.78 -2.54
CA SER A 65 6.82 3.83 -1.43
C SER A 65 7.90 4.07 -0.36
N ILE A 66 9.06 4.61 -0.73
CA ILE A 66 10.12 5.01 0.23
C ILE A 66 9.66 6.24 1.01
N GLU A 67 9.13 7.25 0.31
CA GLU A 67 8.60 8.48 0.93
C GLU A 67 7.44 8.16 1.88
N ASN A 68 6.50 7.33 1.43
CA ASN A 68 5.38 6.90 2.27
C ASN A 68 5.85 6.14 3.50
N ALA A 69 6.84 5.24 3.38
CA ALA A 69 7.39 4.51 4.52
C ALA A 69 8.08 5.45 5.52
N HIS A 70 8.73 6.52 5.06
CA HIS A 70 9.39 7.51 5.90
C HIS A 70 8.39 8.41 6.65
N PHE A 71 7.37 8.95 5.97
CA PHE A 71 6.43 9.90 6.58
C PHE A 71 5.24 9.26 7.28
N ASN A 72 4.72 8.16 6.74
CA ASN A 72 3.48 7.53 7.21
C ASN A 72 3.74 6.18 7.91
N GLY A 73 5.00 5.75 7.99
CA GLY A 73 5.37 4.41 8.43
C GLY A 73 5.10 3.34 7.37
N VAL A 74 5.46 2.10 7.68
CA VAL A 74 5.19 0.98 6.77
C VAL A 74 3.69 0.83 6.58
N SER A 75 3.27 0.78 5.32
CA SER A 75 1.91 0.43 4.96
C SER A 75 1.60 -0.99 5.49
N THR A 76 0.89 -1.09 6.60
CA THR A 76 0.27 -2.35 7.05
C THR A 76 -0.81 -2.84 6.08
N ASN A 77 -1.11 -2.05 5.05
CA ASN A 77 -2.12 -2.28 4.01
C ASN A 77 -1.68 -3.26 2.92
N PHE A 78 -0.43 -3.77 2.93
CA PHE A 78 -0.01 -4.79 1.95
C PHE A 78 -0.68 -6.15 2.16
N THR A 79 -1.36 -6.35 3.29
CA THR A 79 -2.19 -7.53 3.54
C THR A 79 -3.66 -7.19 3.28
N THR A 80 -4.34 -8.02 2.51
CA THR A 80 -5.78 -7.88 2.20
C THR A 80 -6.66 -7.96 3.45
N LYS A 81 -6.19 -8.63 4.50
CA LYS A 81 -6.88 -8.85 5.77
C LYS A 81 -7.44 -7.58 6.39
N THR A 82 -6.68 -6.47 6.39
CA THR A 82 -7.13 -5.22 7.02
C THR A 82 -8.29 -4.62 6.24
N ALA A 83 -8.16 -4.51 4.92
CA ALA A 83 -9.23 -3.99 4.06
C ALA A 83 -10.46 -4.91 4.09
N GLU A 84 -10.27 -6.22 4.07
CA GLU A 84 -11.35 -7.21 4.16
C GLU A 84 -12.09 -7.14 5.50
N TYR A 85 -11.35 -7.08 6.61
CA TYR A 85 -11.93 -6.93 7.94
C TYR A 85 -12.71 -5.62 8.08
N LEU A 86 -12.16 -4.51 7.57
CA LEU A 86 -12.86 -3.22 7.57
C LEU A 86 -14.10 -3.26 6.69
N HIS A 87 -14.05 -3.90 5.53
CA HIS A 87 -15.23 -4.04 4.67
C HIS A 87 -16.32 -4.92 5.31
N ILE A 88 -15.95 -5.96 6.06
CA ILE A 88 -16.91 -6.76 6.84
C ILE A 88 -17.51 -5.89 7.95
N SER A 89 -16.68 -5.38 8.86
CA SER A 89 -17.12 -4.69 10.07
C SER A 89 -17.77 -3.32 9.83
N MET A 90 -17.29 -2.56 8.85
CA MET A 90 -17.75 -1.18 8.57
C MET A 90 -18.70 -1.08 7.38
N CYS A 91 -18.90 -2.15 6.61
CA CYS A 91 -19.86 -2.14 5.51
C CYS A 91 -20.88 -3.26 5.62
N LYS A 92 -20.47 -4.53 5.58
CA LYS A 92 -21.41 -5.66 5.57
C LYS A 92 -22.22 -5.77 6.85
N ASP A 93 -21.57 -5.70 8.02
CA ASP A 93 -22.24 -5.83 9.31
C ASP A 93 -23.19 -4.66 9.55
N LEU A 94 -22.76 -3.43 9.21
CA LEU A 94 -23.60 -2.25 9.31
C LEU A 94 -24.79 -2.28 8.36
N TYR A 95 -24.58 -2.73 7.12
CA TYR A 95 -25.66 -2.89 6.16
C TYR A 95 -26.71 -3.88 6.68
N ASN A 96 -26.27 -5.03 7.19
CA ASN A 96 -27.14 -6.04 7.80
C ASN A 96 -27.89 -5.56 9.05
N ALA A 97 -27.32 -4.59 9.77
CA ALA A 97 -27.96 -3.97 10.94
C ALA A 97 -29.02 -2.92 10.56
N THR A 98 -29.10 -2.52 9.29
CA THR A 98 -30.11 -1.55 8.83
C THR A 98 -31.41 -2.23 8.44
N ASN A 99 -32.48 -1.44 8.29
CA ASN A 99 -33.75 -1.94 7.73
C ASN A 99 -33.76 -1.99 6.18
N HIS A 100 -32.61 -1.81 5.54
CA HIS A 100 -32.40 -1.73 4.09
C HIS A 100 -33.16 -0.61 3.34
N HIS A 101 -33.81 0.32 4.04
CA HIS A 101 -34.43 1.51 3.45
C HIS A 101 -33.62 2.76 3.78
N GLN A 102 -33.16 3.52 2.79
CA GLN A 102 -32.22 4.65 3.02
C GLN A 102 -31.02 4.21 3.89
N TYR A 103 -30.46 3.04 3.53
CA TYR A 103 -29.45 2.35 4.34
C TYR A 103 -28.15 3.13 4.46
N ASP A 104 -27.84 4.00 3.49
CA ASP A 104 -26.67 4.87 3.47
C ASP A 104 -26.67 5.84 4.66
N ILE A 105 -27.80 6.52 4.91
CA ILE A 105 -27.94 7.44 6.05
C ILE A 105 -27.84 6.67 7.38
N GLN A 106 -28.47 5.50 7.46
CA GLN A 106 -28.43 4.66 8.66
C GLN A 106 -27.01 4.13 8.94
N MET A 107 -26.32 3.65 7.91
CA MET A 107 -24.93 3.20 8.03
C MET A 107 -24.01 4.32 8.48
N LEU A 108 -24.18 5.54 7.96
CA LEU A 108 -23.41 6.72 8.40
C LEU A 108 -23.66 7.04 9.88
N HIS A 109 -24.92 6.98 10.34
CA HIS A 109 -25.23 7.17 11.76
C HIS A 109 -24.61 6.09 12.64
N LEU A 110 -24.66 4.82 12.23
CA LEU A 110 -24.05 3.71 12.97
C LEU A 110 -22.52 3.85 13.02
N LEU A 111 -21.87 4.25 11.92
CA LEU A 111 -20.43 4.54 11.89
C LEU A 111 -20.06 5.65 12.86
N ASP A 112 -20.82 6.75 12.89
CA ASP A 112 -20.57 7.87 13.80
C ASP A 112 -20.75 7.45 15.26
N MET A 113 -21.77 6.64 15.56
CA MET A 113 -21.98 6.07 16.89
C MET A 113 -20.82 5.16 17.32
N HIS A 114 -20.37 4.23 16.46
CA HIS A 114 -19.22 3.37 16.75
C HIS A 114 -17.95 4.19 17.01
N LYS A 115 -17.70 5.23 16.20
CA LYS A 115 -16.58 6.14 16.36
C LYS A 115 -16.64 6.87 17.71
N LYS A 116 -17.80 7.39 18.10
CA LYS A 116 -18.02 8.06 19.40
C LYS A 116 -17.78 7.12 20.58
N ILE A 117 -18.32 5.91 20.53
CA ILE A 117 -18.14 4.90 21.58
C ILE A 117 -16.66 4.55 21.71
N HIS A 118 -15.96 4.30 20.60
CA HIS A 118 -14.53 3.97 20.60
C HIS A 118 -13.67 5.09 21.20
N PHE A 119 -13.92 6.35 20.81
CA PHE A 119 -13.20 7.48 21.40
C PHE A 119 -13.50 7.65 22.89
N HIS A 120 -14.76 7.48 23.29
CA HIS A 120 -15.13 7.56 24.70
C HIS A 120 -14.45 6.45 25.52
N SER A 121 -14.43 5.21 25.03
CA SER A 121 -13.74 4.11 25.72
C SER A 121 -12.24 4.36 25.85
N ALA A 122 -11.61 4.90 24.80
CA ALA A 122 -10.19 5.25 24.84
C ALA A 122 -9.91 6.37 25.87
N TYR A 123 -10.78 7.38 25.94
CA TYR A 123 -10.67 8.47 26.92
C TYR A 123 -10.84 7.98 28.36
N VAL A 124 -11.79 7.07 28.64
CA VAL A 124 -11.99 6.52 29.99
C VAL A 124 -10.82 5.63 30.42
N SER A 125 -10.13 4.98 29.48
CA SER A 125 -8.97 4.12 29.76
C SER A 125 -7.64 4.88 29.91
N TRP A 126 -7.62 6.19 29.65
CA TRP A 126 -6.43 7.04 29.72
C TRP A 126 -6.31 7.69 31.10
#